data_AF-A0A838FIK0-F1
#
_entry.id   AF-A0A838FIK0-F1
#
_cell.length_a   1.000
_cell.length_b   1.000
_cell.length_c   1.000
_cell.angle_alpha   90.00
_cell.angle_beta   90.00
_cell.angle_gamma   90.00
#
_symmetry.space_group_name_H-M   'P 1'
#
loop_
_entity.id
_entity.type
_entity.pdbx_description
1 polymer ?
#
loop_
_entity_poly.entity_id
_entity_poly.type
_entity_poly.pdbx_seq_one_letter_code
_entity_poly.pdbx_strand_id
1 'polypeptide(L)' 'VTVDHQSLEDETVTLRDRDSLTQERLPIAGLADELVRRLAADWRSPKLG' A
#
# COMPACT_ATOMS: atom_id res chain seq x y z
N VAL A 1 -0.06 -0.52 5.25
CA VAL A 1 -0.37 0.92 5.17
C VAL A 1 0.14 1.56 6.45
N THR A 2 0.89 2.66 6.32
CA THR A 2 1.40 3.46 7.45
C THR A 2 0.73 4.81 7.40
N VAL A 3 0.24 5.27 8.56
CA VAL A 3 -0.31 6.60 8.78
C VAL A 3 0.58 7.28 9.80
N ASP A 4 1.18 8.41 9.44
CA ASP A 4 2.09 9.19 10.28
C ASP A 4 1.59 10.64 10.45
N HIS A 5 2.34 11.47 11.18
CA HIS A 5 1.91 12.86 11.42
C HIS A 5 1.83 13.67 10.11
N GLN A 6 2.69 13.40 9.13
CA GLN A 6 2.66 14.07 7.82
C GLN A 6 1.49 13.59 6.96
N SER A 7 0.91 12.41 7.24
CA SER A 7 -0.27 11.94 6.53
C SER A 7 -1.47 12.87 6.66
N LEU A 8 -1.61 13.57 7.79
CA LEU A 8 -2.68 14.52 8.04
C LEU A 8 -2.45 15.86 7.32
N GLU A 9 -1.20 16.27 7.17
CA GLU A 9 -0.82 17.54 6.53
C GLU A 9 -0.86 17.44 5.00
N ASP A 10 -0.36 16.32 4.46
CA ASP A 10 -0.20 16.13 3.01
C ASP A 10 -1.35 15.31 2.37
N GLU A 11 -2.31 14.84 3.17
CA GLU A 11 -3.37 13.92 2.75
C GLU A 11 -2.83 12.66 2.04
N THR A 12 -1.66 12.16 2.47
CA THR A 12 -1.00 10.99 1.89
C THR A 12 -0.76 9.88 2.91
N VAL A 13 -0.74 8.63 2.46
CA VAL A 13 -0.33 7.48 3.28
C VAL A 13 0.84 6.77 2.64
N THR A 14 1.60 6.01 3.43
CA THR A 14 2.64 5.15 2.87
C THR A 14 2.13 3.72 2.75
N LEU A 15 2.09 3.19 1.53
CA LEU A 15 1.84 1.78 1.27
C LEU A 15 3.16 1.04 1.24
N ARG A 16 3.28 -0.01 2.05
CA ARG A 16 4.45 -0.89 2.09
C ARG A 16 4.07 -2.25 1.53
N ASP A 17 4.81 -2.69 0.52
CA ASP A 17 4.68 -4.04 0.00
C ASP A 17 5.35 -5.05 0.95
N ARG A 18 4.68 -6.16 1.23
CA ARG A 18 5.18 -7.13 2.22
C ARG A 18 6.33 -7.97 1.67
N ASP A 19 6.25 -8.38 0.41
CA ASP A 19 7.19 -9.34 -0.18
C ASP A 19 8.49 -8.66 -0.61
N SER A 20 8.40 -7.48 -1.25
CA SER A 20 9.55 -6.70 -1.71
C SER A 20 10.10 -5.71 -0.68
N LEU A 21 9.35 -5.42 0.39
CA LEU A 21 9.67 -4.38 1.39
C LEU A 21 9.74 -2.95 0.83
N THR A 22 9.31 -2.75 -0.42
CA THR A 22 9.24 -1.42 -1.03
C THR A 22 8.17 -0.57 -0.37
N GLN A 23 8.37 0.75 -0.40
CA GLN A 23 7.48 1.73 0.21
C GLN A 23 7.17 2.83 -0.80
N GLU A 24 5.89 3.19 -0.88
CA GLU A 24 5.36 4.18 -1.81
C GLU A 24 4.42 5.12 -1.05
N ARG A 25 4.61 6.44 -1.19
CA ARG A 25 3.70 7.45 -0.62
C ARG A 25 2.65 7.82 -1.65
N LEU A 26 1.38 7.63 -1.29
CA LEU A 26 0.23 7.78 -2.16
C LEU A 26 -0.79 8.72 -1.53
N PRO A 27 -1.54 9.52 -2.31
CA PRO A 27 -2.71 10.22 -1.81
C PRO A 27 -3.69 9.26 -1.13
N ILE A 28 -4.32 9.72 -0.05
CA ILE A 28 -5.39 8.96 0.61
C ILE A 28 -6.61 8.85 -0.31
N ALA A 29 -6.83 9.88 -1.14
CA ALA A 29 -7.80 9.86 -2.22
C ALA A 29 -7.45 8.76 -3.23
N GLY A 30 -8.34 7.78 -3.39
CA GLY A 30 -8.14 6.64 -4.30
C GLY A 30 -7.37 5.46 -3.68
N LEU A 31 -6.93 5.56 -2.43
CA LEU A 31 -6.23 4.45 -1.75
C LEU A 31 -7.06 3.16 -1.73
N ALA A 32 -8.37 3.27 -1.52
CA ALA A 32 -9.27 2.11 -1.50
C ALA A 32 -9.29 1.37 -2.84
N ASP A 33 -9.40 2.10 -3.95
CA ASP A 33 -9.39 1.52 -5.30
C ASP A 33 -8.05 0.87 -5.61
N GLU A 34 -6.95 1.50 -5.19
CA GLU A 34 -5.60 0.95 -5.36
C GLU A 34 -5.43 -0.37 -4.59
N LEU A 35 -5.91 -0.43 -3.35
CA LEU A 35 -5.89 -1.66 -2.56
C LEU A 35 -6.74 -2.76 -3.20
N VAL A 36 -7.94 -2.43 -3.69
CA VAL A 36 -8.81 -3.39 -4.40
C VAL A 36 -8.12 -3.93 -5.65
N ARG A 37 -7.46 -3.09 -6.45
CA ARG A 37 -6.70 -3.51 -7.63
C ARG A 37 -5.57 -4.47 -7.27
N ARG A 38 -4.79 -4.15 -6.24
CA ARG A 38 -3.68 -5.01 -5.79
C ARG A 38 -4.16 -6.36 -5.24
N LEU A 39 -5.29 -6.36 -4.51
CA LEU A 39 -5.89 -7.58 -3.98
C LEU A 39 -6.51 -8.48 -5.06
N ALA A 40 -6.96 -7.89 -6.17
CA ALA A 40 -7.46 -8.64 -7.32
C ALA A 40 -6.35 -9.25 -8.19
N ALA A 41 -5.09 -8.85 -8.00
CA ALA A 41 -3.96 -9.43 -8.72
C ALA A 41 -3.65 -10.84 -8.21
N ASP A 42 -3.08 -11.68 -9.08
CA ASP A 42 -2.63 -13.04 -8.73
C ASP A 42 -1.46 -12.99 -7.73
N TRP A 43 -1.78 -12.93 -6.45
CA TRP A 43 -0.80 -12.98 -5.38
C TRP A 43 -0.43 -14.44 -5.04
N ARG A 44 0.87 -14.76 -5.08
CA ARG A 44 1.41 -16.06 -4.66
C ARG A 44 2.33 -15.86 -3.47
N SER A 45 2.15 -16.70 -2.45
CA SER A 45 2.99 -16.65 -1.25
C SER A 45 4.42 -17.06 -1.59
N PRO A 46 5.44 -16.22 -1.32
CA PRO A 46 6.84 -16.62 -1.49
C PRO A 46 7.27 -17.71 -0.49
N LYS A 47 6.43 -18.04 0.50
CA LYS A 47 6.65 -19.12 1.46
C LYS A 47 6.15 -20.48 0.97
N LEU A 48 5.31 -20.50 -0.07
CA LEU A 48 4.80 -21.72 -0.67
C LEU A 48 5.64 -22.01 -1.93
N GLY A 49 6.86 -22.48 -1.68
CA GLY A 49 7.74 -23.07 -2.69
C GLY A 49 7.77 -24.58 -2.52
#